data_AF-A0A7C4QW88-F1
#
_entry.id   AF-A0A7C4QW88-F1
#
_cell.length_a   1.000
_cell.length_b   1.000
_cell.length_c   1.000
_cell.angle_alpha   90.00
_cell.angle_beta   90.00
_cell.angle_gamma   90.00
#
_symmetry.space_group_name_H-M   'P 1'
#
loop_
_entity.id
_entity.type
_entity.pdbx_description
1 polymer ?
#
loop_
_entity_poly.entity_id
_entity_poly.type
_entity_poly.pdbx_seq_one_letter_code
_entity_poly.pdbx_strand_id
1 'polypeptide(L)'
;MSDALPETPSVESRPTAWLPLAPQGVAAFALASFSRLLTVTLVGGLVSGAVVAWFVNSAWFPVVGQAGRNLPAAGSRIAARLEWTGPSPMVLAANRYLALVVDLEHSGKAGQTADLQLELTRQEIFVSGLLGGVALRYPETIELSLDQREFIPWWGAWRQALITGIVISAGLGLLVVWFLLGLLYAPAAKLISFLFSRPLPWRAAWKMAVASLMPGALVMNAAIALYAWGWIDLVRLGFFAVFHLPIAWIYLGVSPLCLPRPAATERVKENPFASATDKNPGRKGRNPFASEE
;
A
#
# COMPACT_ATOMS: atom_id res chain seq x y z
N MET A 1 21.88 -34.05 -49.59
CA MET A 1 22.14 -34.21 -48.14
C MET A 1 22.58 -32.85 -47.63
N SER A 2 21.66 -32.13 -46.99
CA SER A 2 21.93 -30.83 -46.37
C SER A 2 21.72 -31.06 -44.88
N ASP A 3 22.80 -30.96 -44.11
CA ASP A 3 22.80 -31.14 -42.67
C ASP A 3 22.01 -30.01 -42.01
N ALA A 4 20.88 -30.36 -41.42
CA ALA A 4 20.14 -29.48 -40.53
C ALA A 4 20.94 -29.34 -39.22
N LEU A 5 21.45 -28.14 -38.97
CA LEU A 5 22.03 -27.78 -37.68
C LEU A 5 20.94 -27.88 -36.59
N PRO A 6 21.27 -28.39 -35.39
CA PRO A 6 20.31 -28.48 -34.30
C PRO A 6 19.89 -27.08 -33.85
N GLU A 7 18.58 -26.83 -33.86
CA GLU A 7 17.98 -25.63 -33.27
C GLU A 7 18.42 -25.51 -31.81
N THR A 8 19.07 -24.41 -31.47
CA THR A 8 19.40 -24.09 -30.09
C THR A 8 18.10 -23.88 -29.31
N PRO A 9 17.93 -24.49 -28.12
CA PRO A 9 16.71 -24.30 -27.35
C PRO A 9 16.57 -22.82 -27.01
N SER A 10 15.45 -22.22 -27.43
CA SER A 10 15.10 -20.84 -27.12
C SER A 10 15.20 -20.63 -25.61
N VAL A 11 16.11 -19.76 -25.18
CA VAL A 11 16.22 -19.34 -23.78
C VAL A 11 14.91 -18.66 -23.41
N GLU A 12 14.04 -19.39 -22.71
CA GLU A 12 12.77 -18.90 -22.19
C GLU A 12 13.05 -17.64 -21.37
N SER A 13 12.60 -16.48 -21.85
CA SER A 13 12.87 -15.20 -21.22
C SER A 13 12.19 -15.17 -19.85
N ARG A 14 12.98 -15.03 -18.78
CA ARG A 14 12.43 -15.03 -17.42
C ARG A 14 11.41 -13.89 -17.28
N PRO A 15 10.20 -14.16 -16.73
CA PRO A 15 9.17 -13.15 -16.54
C PRO A 15 9.72 -11.94 -15.78
N THR A 16 9.58 -10.75 -16.37
CA THR A 16 10.18 -9.53 -15.79
C THR A 16 9.25 -8.93 -14.72
N ALA A 17 9.67 -8.99 -13.45
CA ALA A 17 8.88 -8.55 -12.30
C ALA A 17 8.96 -7.03 -12.01
N TRP A 18 8.43 -6.18 -12.89
CA TRP A 18 8.39 -4.71 -12.66
C TRP A 18 7.01 -4.16 -12.38
N LEU A 19 5.96 -4.72 -12.98
CA LEU A 19 4.61 -4.19 -12.89
C LEU A 19 3.62 -5.25 -12.38
N PRO A 20 3.36 -5.31 -11.07
CA PRO A 20 2.43 -6.27 -10.46
C PRO A 20 0.96 -5.86 -10.64
N LEU A 21 0.56 -5.52 -11.87
CA LEU A 21 -0.82 -5.14 -12.20
C LEU A 21 -1.60 -6.24 -12.93
N ALA A 22 -0.91 -7.32 -13.31
CA ALA A 22 -1.50 -8.52 -13.89
C ALA A 22 -1.10 -9.76 -13.07
N PRO A 23 -1.89 -10.85 -13.08
CA PRO A 23 -1.58 -12.05 -12.30
C PRO A 23 -0.16 -12.59 -12.53
N GLN A 24 0.33 -12.55 -13.77
CA GLN A 24 1.70 -12.93 -14.15
C GLN A 24 2.76 -11.99 -13.57
N GLY A 25 2.47 -10.69 -13.49
CA GLY A 25 3.37 -9.69 -12.90
C GLY A 25 3.54 -9.93 -11.40
N VAL A 26 2.44 -10.19 -10.69
CA VAL A 26 2.44 -10.56 -9.26
C VAL A 26 3.18 -11.89 -9.04
N ALA A 27 2.93 -12.91 -9.87
CA ALA A 27 3.62 -14.20 -9.78
C ALA A 27 5.14 -14.07 -9.95
N ALA A 28 5.59 -13.19 -10.83
CA ALA A 28 7.02 -12.96 -11.06
C ALA A 28 7.76 -12.46 -9.79
N PHE A 29 7.07 -11.81 -8.85
CA PHE A 29 7.67 -11.40 -7.57
C PHE A 29 7.98 -12.56 -6.62
N ALA A 30 7.37 -13.73 -6.81
CA ALA A 30 7.78 -14.94 -6.10
C ALA A 30 9.26 -15.27 -6.36
N LEU A 31 9.73 -15.00 -7.58
CA LEU A 31 11.11 -15.27 -8.03
C LEU A 31 12.02 -14.03 -8.01
N ALA A 32 11.46 -12.82 -7.90
CA ALA A 32 12.22 -11.57 -7.88
C ALA A 32 13.14 -11.42 -6.66
N SER A 33 14.17 -10.56 -6.77
CA SER A 33 15.00 -10.19 -5.62
C SER A 33 14.24 -9.33 -4.62
N PHE A 34 14.68 -9.36 -3.35
CA PHE A 34 14.11 -8.50 -2.32
C PHE A 34 14.24 -7.02 -2.65
N SER A 35 15.39 -6.58 -3.16
CA SER A 35 15.62 -5.18 -3.55
C SER A 35 14.62 -4.72 -4.61
N ARG A 36 14.26 -5.59 -5.57
CA ARG A 36 13.27 -5.23 -6.60
C ARG A 36 11.87 -5.08 -6.00
N LEU A 37 11.47 -5.98 -5.09
CA LEU A 37 10.22 -5.84 -4.35
C LEU A 37 10.21 -4.53 -3.57
N LEU A 38 11.27 -4.22 -2.84
CA LEU A 38 11.40 -2.99 -2.06
C LEU A 38 11.30 -1.75 -2.95
N THR A 39 11.98 -1.71 -4.09
CA THR A 39 11.90 -0.57 -5.02
C THR A 39 10.48 -0.38 -5.55
N VAL A 40 9.83 -1.44 -6.04
CA VAL A 40 8.48 -1.33 -6.62
C VAL A 40 7.44 -0.96 -5.56
N THR A 41 7.55 -1.55 -4.37
CA THR A 41 6.67 -1.22 -3.24
C THR A 41 6.89 0.21 -2.72
N LEU A 42 8.14 0.67 -2.63
CA LEU A 42 8.46 2.05 -2.24
C LEU A 42 7.92 3.04 -3.27
N VAL A 43 8.14 2.81 -4.56
CA VAL A 43 7.60 3.67 -5.63
C VAL A 43 6.07 3.69 -5.58
N GLY A 44 5.42 2.53 -5.45
CA GLY A 44 3.96 2.46 -5.31
C GLY A 44 3.44 3.19 -4.07
N GLY A 45 4.15 3.10 -2.95
CA GLY A 45 3.85 3.83 -1.72
C GLY A 45 3.98 5.34 -1.91
N LEU A 46 5.07 5.80 -2.52
CA LEU A 46 5.29 7.23 -2.81
C LEU A 46 4.27 7.80 -3.79
N VAL A 47 3.88 7.04 -4.82
CA VAL A 47 2.79 7.44 -5.74
C VAL A 47 1.47 7.59 -4.97
N SER A 48 1.15 6.63 -4.10
CA SER A 48 -0.07 6.70 -3.28
C SER A 48 -0.03 7.90 -2.31
N GLY A 49 1.13 8.13 -1.67
CA GLY A 49 1.36 9.30 -0.84
C GLY A 49 1.25 10.62 -1.61
N ALA A 50 1.73 10.68 -2.85
CA ALA A 50 1.59 11.84 -3.72
C ALA A 50 0.12 12.10 -4.12
N VAL A 51 -0.68 11.06 -4.37
CA VAL A 51 -2.12 11.20 -4.63
C VAL A 51 -2.85 11.75 -3.41
N VAL A 52 -2.58 11.21 -2.21
CA VAL A 52 -3.13 11.72 -0.95
C VAL A 52 -2.73 13.17 -0.71
N ALA A 53 -1.44 13.48 -0.87
CA ALA A 53 -0.93 14.84 -0.72
C ALA A 53 -1.59 15.79 -1.73
N TRP A 54 -1.68 15.41 -3.00
CA TRP A 54 -2.35 16.22 -4.00
C TRP A 54 -3.82 16.50 -3.63
N PHE A 55 -4.55 15.51 -3.12
CA PHE A 55 -5.90 15.71 -2.59
C PHE A 55 -5.89 16.70 -1.41
N VAL A 56 -5.06 16.49 -0.39
CA VAL A 56 -5.00 17.38 0.79
C VAL A 56 -4.64 18.82 0.39
N ASN A 57 -3.70 19.00 -0.54
CA ASN A 57 -3.27 20.31 -1.01
C ASN A 57 -4.35 21.02 -1.85
N SER A 58 -5.16 20.27 -2.61
CA SER A 58 -6.22 20.84 -3.45
C SER A 58 -7.54 21.04 -2.70
N ALA A 59 -7.85 20.19 -1.71
CA ALA A 59 -9.11 20.18 -0.99
C ALA A 59 -9.02 20.85 0.38
N TRP A 60 -8.02 20.51 1.21
CA TRP A 60 -7.99 20.92 2.61
C TRP A 60 -7.17 22.19 2.84
N PHE A 61 -6.01 22.30 2.21
CA PHE A 61 -5.11 23.45 2.39
C PHE A 61 -5.74 24.80 2.02
N PRO A 62 -6.59 24.91 0.98
CA PRO A 62 -7.31 26.17 0.71
C PRO A 62 -8.26 26.57 1.83
N VAL A 63 -8.97 25.59 2.44
CA VAL A 63 -9.86 25.81 3.59
C VAL A 63 -9.05 26.27 4.80
N VAL A 64 -7.94 25.58 5.11
CA VAL A 64 -7.06 25.97 6.22
C VAL A 64 -6.49 27.38 6.03
N GLY A 65 -6.03 27.71 4.82
CA GLY A 65 -5.54 29.05 4.51
C GLY A 65 -6.62 30.13 4.56
N GLN A 66 -7.86 29.81 4.17
CA GLN A 66 -9.00 30.74 4.25
C GLN A 66 -9.47 30.92 5.70
N ALA A 67 -9.54 29.83 6.48
CA ALA A 67 -9.87 29.90 7.89
C ALA A 67 -8.88 30.77 8.64
N GLY A 68 -7.58 30.61 8.36
CA GLY A 68 -6.53 31.47 8.89
C GLY A 68 -6.74 32.96 8.62
N ARG A 69 -7.27 33.33 7.44
CA ARG A 69 -7.59 34.73 7.11
C ARG A 69 -8.84 35.24 7.84
N ASN A 70 -9.73 34.35 8.23
CA ASN A 70 -10.97 34.70 8.95
C ASN A 70 -10.81 34.59 10.49
N LEU A 71 -9.63 34.21 10.98
CA LEU A 71 -9.29 34.27 12.39
C LEU A 71 -9.31 35.74 12.89
N PRO A 72 -9.61 35.96 14.18
CA PRO A 72 -9.45 37.26 14.81
C PRO A 72 -8.01 37.79 14.67
N ALA A 73 -7.88 39.12 14.64
CA ALA A 73 -6.59 39.76 14.45
C ALA A 73 -5.61 39.50 15.62
N ALA A 74 -6.13 39.37 16.85
CA ALA A 74 -5.39 39.05 18.05
C ALA A 74 -6.30 38.51 19.18
N GLY A 75 -5.69 37.83 20.14
CA GLY A 75 -6.29 37.47 21.43
C GLY A 75 -7.10 36.18 21.46
N SER A 76 -7.09 35.39 20.38
CA SER A 76 -7.69 34.06 20.38
C SER A 76 -6.62 33.00 20.59
N ARG A 77 -6.80 32.11 21.56
CA ARG A 77 -5.82 31.05 21.86
C ARG A 77 -6.46 29.82 22.50
N ILE A 78 -5.77 28.70 22.38
CA ILE A 78 -6.06 27.47 23.10
C ILE A 78 -5.00 27.33 24.19
N ALA A 79 -5.45 27.28 25.45
CA ALA A 79 -4.62 26.98 26.62
C ALA A 79 -5.47 26.20 27.64
N ALA A 80 -5.60 24.88 27.42
CA ALA A 80 -6.60 23.98 28.04
C ALA A 80 -8.09 24.31 27.75
N ARG A 81 -8.39 25.55 27.38
CA ARG A 81 -9.69 26.02 26.88
C ARG A 81 -9.48 26.95 25.70
N LEU A 82 -10.50 27.10 24.87
CA LEU A 82 -10.53 28.09 23.81
C LEU A 82 -10.94 29.46 24.38
N GLU A 83 -10.01 30.40 24.32
CA GLU A 83 -10.27 31.83 24.51
C GLU A 83 -10.51 32.42 23.13
N TRP A 84 -11.74 32.88 22.85
CA TRP A 84 -12.17 33.34 21.54
C TRP A 84 -12.67 34.78 21.60
N THR A 85 -12.17 35.63 20.71
CA THR A 85 -12.51 37.06 20.64
C THR A 85 -13.41 37.42 19.45
N GLY A 86 -13.70 36.46 18.57
CA GLY A 86 -14.57 36.64 17.41
C GLY A 86 -16.05 36.33 17.69
N PRO A 87 -16.93 36.47 16.68
CA PRO A 87 -18.31 36.03 16.79
C PRO A 87 -18.40 34.49 16.90
N SER A 88 -19.46 34.00 17.53
CA SER A 88 -19.78 32.58 17.63
C SER A 88 -21.31 32.39 17.64
N PRO A 89 -21.87 31.43 16.89
CA PRO A 89 -21.19 30.51 15.98
C PRO A 89 -20.70 31.20 14.69
N MET A 90 -19.56 30.75 14.14
CA MET A 90 -19.01 31.25 12.88
C MET A 90 -18.31 30.14 12.09
N VAL A 91 -18.60 30.05 10.79
CA VAL A 91 -17.84 29.21 9.85
C VAL A 91 -16.59 29.97 9.41
N LEU A 92 -15.40 29.49 9.79
CA LEU A 92 -14.13 30.11 9.42
C LEU A 92 -13.84 29.89 7.93
N ALA A 93 -14.02 28.67 7.46
CA ALA A 93 -13.96 28.33 6.05
C ALA A 93 -14.60 26.97 5.85
N ALA A 94 -15.18 26.74 4.67
CA ALA A 94 -15.73 25.46 4.31
C ALA A 94 -15.64 25.21 2.82
N ASN A 95 -15.52 23.95 2.46
CA ASN A 95 -15.89 23.43 1.16
C ASN A 95 -16.60 22.08 1.34
N ARG A 96 -16.84 21.37 0.25
CA ARG A 96 -17.44 20.02 0.29
C ARG A 96 -16.70 19.04 1.21
N TYR A 97 -15.38 19.09 1.26
CA TYR A 97 -14.54 18.08 1.89
C TYR A 97 -14.21 18.39 3.36
N LEU A 98 -13.98 19.66 3.68
CA LEU A 98 -13.55 20.12 5.00
C LEU A 98 -14.26 21.43 5.37
N ALA A 99 -14.81 21.48 6.58
CA ALA A 99 -15.29 22.69 7.22
C ALA A 99 -14.57 22.93 8.55
N LEU A 100 -14.20 24.20 8.80
CA LEU A 100 -13.63 24.68 10.05
C LEU A 100 -14.61 25.69 10.65
N VAL A 101 -15.10 25.41 11.85
CA VAL A 101 -16.19 26.16 12.50
C VAL A 101 -15.79 26.49 13.93
N VAL A 102 -16.23 27.63 14.45
CA VAL A 102 -16.19 27.95 15.88
C VAL A 102 -17.60 28.07 16.41
N ASP A 103 -17.97 27.20 17.35
CA ASP A 103 -19.23 27.24 18.09
C ASP A 103 -18.93 26.93 19.55
N LEU A 104 -18.78 27.97 20.36
CA LEU A 104 -18.29 27.85 21.74
C LEU A 104 -19.21 27.02 22.64
N GLU A 105 -20.51 27.04 22.34
CA GLU A 105 -21.55 26.41 23.14
C GLU A 105 -22.07 25.12 22.50
N HIS A 106 -21.44 24.66 21.41
CA HIS A 106 -21.88 23.52 20.61
C HIS A 106 -23.38 23.57 20.29
N SER A 107 -23.84 24.75 19.88
CA SER A 107 -25.26 25.05 19.71
C SER A 107 -25.93 24.28 18.56
N GLY A 108 -25.13 23.69 17.67
CA GLY A 108 -25.58 23.00 16.46
C GLY A 108 -26.08 23.93 15.36
N LYS A 109 -26.07 25.25 15.59
CA LYS A 109 -26.62 26.25 14.65
C LYS A 109 -25.79 26.43 13.39
N ALA A 110 -24.51 26.06 13.42
CA ALA A 110 -23.66 26.08 12.24
C ALA A 110 -24.01 24.98 11.23
N GLY A 111 -24.68 23.90 11.68
CA GLY A 111 -25.00 22.73 10.87
C GLY A 111 -23.76 21.95 10.41
N GLN A 112 -23.98 20.83 9.70
CA GLN A 112 -22.92 20.09 9.02
C GLN A 112 -22.81 20.56 7.58
N THR A 113 -21.67 21.11 7.19
CA THR A 113 -21.48 21.75 5.88
C THR A 113 -20.50 21.02 4.96
N ALA A 114 -19.82 19.98 5.46
CA ALA A 114 -18.79 19.23 4.76
C ALA A 114 -18.77 17.75 5.15
N ASP A 115 -18.09 16.94 4.33
CA ASP A 115 -17.81 15.53 4.57
C ASP A 115 -17.04 15.30 5.89
N LEU A 116 -16.13 16.22 6.24
CA LEU A 116 -15.44 16.31 7.52
C LEU A 116 -15.57 17.74 8.08
N GLN A 117 -16.01 17.89 9.32
CA GLN A 117 -16.14 19.20 9.98
C GLN A 117 -15.39 19.18 11.32
N LEU A 118 -14.53 20.17 11.50
CA LEU A 118 -13.85 20.45 12.76
C LEU A 118 -14.50 21.67 13.39
N GLU A 119 -15.07 21.47 14.57
CA GLU A 119 -15.73 22.50 15.34
C GLU A 119 -14.94 22.78 16.62
N LEU A 120 -14.51 24.02 16.77
CA LEU A 120 -13.80 24.51 17.95
C LEU A 120 -14.83 25.01 18.97
N THR A 121 -14.93 24.30 20.09
CA THR A 121 -15.81 24.67 21.22
C THR A 121 -14.97 25.28 22.35
N ARG A 122 -15.61 25.64 23.47
CA ARG A 122 -14.89 26.20 24.62
C ARG A 122 -13.85 25.25 25.24
N GLN A 123 -14.09 23.94 25.24
CA GLN A 123 -13.25 22.97 25.97
C GLN A 123 -12.68 21.85 25.09
N GLU A 124 -13.23 21.68 23.90
CA GLU A 124 -12.91 20.55 23.03
C GLU A 124 -12.97 20.92 21.54
N ILE A 125 -12.26 20.13 20.75
CA ILE A 125 -12.42 20.08 19.30
C ILE A 125 -13.37 18.94 18.99
N PHE A 126 -14.51 19.26 18.40
CA PHE A 126 -15.46 18.27 17.92
C PHE A 126 -15.17 17.95 16.45
N VAL A 127 -14.78 16.72 16.17
CA VAL A 127 -14.53 16.21 14.83
C VAL A 127 -15.73 15.42 14.40
N SER A 128 -16.46 15.89 13.40
CA SER A 128 -17.68 15.25 12.90
C SER A 128 -17.57 14.88 11.43
N GLY A 129 -18.19 13.77 11.06
CA GLY A 129 -18.29 13.32 9.68
C GLY A 129 -19.44 12.34 9.52
N LEU A 130 -19.45 11.60 8.42
CA LEU A 130 -20.52 10.65 8.09
C LEU A 130 -20.73 9.56 9.16
N LEU A 131 -19.65 9.10 9.80
CA LEU A 131 -19.68 7.99 10.77
C LEU A 131 -19.98 8.44 12.21
N GLY A 132 -20.39 9.69 12.40
CA GLY A 132 -20.59 10.31 13.70
C GLY A 132 -19.50 11.33 14.03
N GLY A 133 -19.45 11.73 15.31
CA GLY A 133 -18.49 12.71 15.79
C GLY A 133 -17.76 12.26 17.05
N VAL A 134 -16.55 12.75 17.23
CA VAL A 134 -15.71 12.53 18.40
C VAL A 134 -15.27 13.87 18.97
N ALA A 135 -15.39 14.01 20.28
CA ALA A 135 -14.90 15.17 21.01
C ALA A 135 -13.47 14.88 21.53
N LEU A 136 -12.55 15.81 21.25
CA LEU A 136 -11.17 15.76 21.71
C LEU A 136 -10.90 16.97 22.59
N ARG A 137 -10.67 16.73 23.89
CA ARG A 137 -10.35 17.81 24.84
C ARG A 137 -9.04 18.48 24.47
N TYR A 138 -8.97 19.78 24.70
CA TYR A 138 -7.71 20.50 24.53
C TYR A 138 -6.66 19.95 25.52
N PRO A 139 -5.44 19.63 25.05
CA PRO A 139 -4.35 19.22 25.93
C PRO A 139 -3.96 20.40 26.83
N GLU A 140 -3.73 20.15 28.12
CA GLU A 140 -3.28 21.17 29.07
C GLU A 140 -1.87 21.69 28.77
N THR A 141 -1.06 20.88 28.08
CA THR A 141 0.35 21.17 27.78
C THR A 141 0.57 21.95 26.50
N ILE A 142 -0.47 22.12 25.67
CA ILE A 142 -0.35 22.77 24.37
C ILE A 142 -1.00 24.16 24.45
N GLU A 143 -0.16 25.17 24.28
CA GLU A 143 -0.61 26.53 24.02
C GLU A 143 -0.53 26.80 22.51
N LEU A 144 -1.68 27.06 21.89
CA LEU A 144 -1.76 27.39 20.47
C LEU A 144 -2.43 28.74 20.30
N SER A 145 -1.69 29.70 19.76
CA SER A 145 -2.26 30.97 19.33
C SER A 145 -3.12 30.77 18.07
N LEU A 146 -4.34 31.28 18.10
CA LEU A 146 -5.30 31.29 16.99
C LEU A 146 -5.45 32.70 16.44
N ASP A 147 -4.33 33.43 16.39
CA ASP A 147 -4.28 34.79 15.87
C ASP A 147 -3.92 34.79 14.38
N GLN A 148 -4.65 35.58 13.59
CA GLN A 148 -4.39 35.74 12.16
C GLN A 148 -2.93 36.15 11.89
N ARG A 149 -2.36 37.01 12.75
CA ARG A 149 -0.99 37.55 12.63
C ARG A 149 0.10 36.52 12.80
N GLU A 150 -0.14 35.48 13.60
CA GLU A 150 0.82 34.40 13.82
C GLU A 150 0.57 33.24 12.85
N PHE A 151 -0.69 32.92 12.61
CA PHE A 151 -1.08 31.81 11.75
C PHE A 151 -0.65 31.99 10.30
N ILE A 152 -0.87 33.16 9.69
CA ILE A 152 -0.60 33.38 8.26
C ILE A 152 0.90 33.23 7.93
N PRO A 153 1.84 33.87 8.67
CA PRO A 153 3.27 33.65 8.46
C PRO A 153 3.69 32.19 8.70
N TRP A 154 3.19 31.58 9.77
CA TRP A 154 3.50 30.19 10.10
C TRP A 154 3.02 29.22 9.00
N TRP A 155 1.78 29.39 8.55
CA TRP A 155 1.21 28.60 7.46
C TRP A 155 2.02 28.76 6.17
N GLY A 156 2.40 30.00 5.84
CA GLY A 156 3.26 30.29 4.69
C GLY A 156 4.61 29.55 4.75
N ALA A 157 5.23 29.49 5.92
CA ALA A 157 6.52 28.83 6.12
C ALA A 157 6.40 27.29 6.10
N TRP A 158 5.39 26.73 6.76
CA TRP A 158 5.30 25.28 6.98
C TRP A 158 4.52 24.52 5.92
N ARG A 159 3.70 25.17 5.08
CA ARG A 159 2.84 24.48 4.10
C ARG A 159 3.60 23.47 3.22
N GLN A 160 4.78 23.83 2.73
CA GLN A 160 5.59 22.94 1.87
C GLN A 160 6.26 21.79 2.64
N ALA A 161 6.68 22.04 3.89
CA ALA A 161 7.20 20.99 4.75
C ALA A 161 6.09 19.99 5.12
N LEU A 162 4.88 20.48 5.42
CA LEU A 162 3.72 19.65 5.74
C LEU A 162 3.33 18.74 4.57
N ILE A 163 3.26 19.27 3.34
CA ILE A 163 2.89 18.43 2.19
C ILE A 163 3.94 17.37 1.88
N THR A 164 5.23 17.71 2.00
CA THR A 164 6.34 16.76 1.85
C THR A 164 6.28 15.68 2.93
N GLY A 165 6.01 16.09 4.17
CA GLY A 165 5.81 15.19 5.30
C GLY A 165 4.66 14.22 5.06
N ILE A 166 3.54 14.66 4.47
CA ILE A 166 2.40 13.79 4.11
C ILE A 166 2.83 12.74 3.07
N VAL A 167 3.54 13.14 2.00
CA VAL A 167 4.00 12.19 0.97
C VAL A 167 4.90 11.11 1.59
N ILE A 168 5.89 11.52 2.39
CA ILE A 168 6.85 10.59 3.00
C ILE A 168 6.17 9.70 4.03
N SER A 169 5.37 10.27 4.94
CA SER A 169 4.71 9.50 6.00
C SER A 169 3.67 8.53 5.44
N ALA A 170 2.83 8.95 4.48
CA ALA A 170 1.87 8.07 3.84
C ALA A 170 2.58 6.98 3.03
N GLY A 171 3.62 7.32 2.27
CA GLY A 171 4.36 6.36 1.46
C GLY A 171 5.10 5.31 2.28
N LEU A 172 5.84 5.73 3.31
CA LEU A 172 6.53 4.81 4.22
C LEU A 172 5.57 4.03 5.11
N GLY A 173 4.48 4.66 5.58
CA GLY A 173 3.42 4.00 6.33
C GLY A 173 2.79 2.87 5.50
N LEU A 174 2.41 3.15 4.25
CA LEU A 174 1.88 2.13 3.34
C LEU A 174 2.89 0.99 3.09
N LEU A 175 4.18 1.31 2.95
CA LEU A 175 5.22 0.29 2.80
C LEU A 175 5.23 -0.68 4.00
N VAL A 176 5.19 -0.14 5.23
CA VAL A 176 5.13 -0.95 6.45
C VAL A 176 3.85 -1.79 6.48
N VAL A 177 2.68 -1.18 6.23
CA VAL A 177 1.39 -1.88 6.22
C VAL A 177 1.39 -3.00 5.18
N TRP A 178 1.88 -2.77 3.96
CA TRP A 178 1.92 -3.79 2.92
C TRP A 178 2.84 -4.95 3.25
N PHE A 179 3.97 -4.69 3.92
CA PHE A 179 4.88 -5.77 4.35
C PHE A 179 4.24 -6.63 5.45
N LEU A 180 3.57 -5.99 6.42
CA LEU A 180 2.83 -6.68 7.48
C LEU A 180 1.64 -7.47 6.94
N LEU A 181 0.85 -6.89 6.04
CA LEU A 181 -0.24 -7.61 5.35
C LEU A 181 0.32 -8.75 4.51
N GLY A 182 1.46 -8.55 3.84
CA GLY A 182 2.15 -9.62 3.13
C GLY A 182 2.51 -10.79 4.05
N LEU A 183 2.97 -10.53 5.27
CA LEU A 183 3.25 -11.57 6.26
C LEU A 183 1.97 -12.32 6.65
N LEU A 184 0.88 -11.58 6.89
CA LEU A 184 -0.43 -12.15 7.19
C LEU A 184 -0.98 -13.00 6.03
N TYR A 185 -0.73 -12.59 4.78
CA TYR A 185 -1.25 -13.25 3.58
C TYR A 185 -0.34 -14.38 3.07
N ALA A 186 0.92 -14.44 3.48
CA ALA A 186 1.88 -15.46 3.05
C ALA A 186 1.43 -16.91 3.32
N PRO A 187 0.77 -17.25 4.45
CA PRO A 187 0.23 -18.61 4.68
C PRO A 187 -0.82 -18.99 3.63
N ALA A 188 -1.75 -18.08 3.32
CA ALA A 188 -2.77 -18.30 2.30
C ALA A 188 -2.11 -18.46 0.92
N ALA A 189 -1.16 -17.59 0.57
CA ALA A 189 -0.41 -17.68 -0.68
C ALA A 189 0.28 -19.03 -0.83
N LYS A 190 0.93 -19.51 0.23
CA LYS A 190 1.62 -20.81 0.26
C LYS A 190 0.64 -21.97 0.08
N LEU A 191 -0.49 -21.95 0.79
CA LEU A 191 -1.53 -22.98 0.69
C LEU A 191 -2.11 -23.05 -0.72
N ILE A 192 -2.51 -21.91 -1.28
CA ILE A 192 -3.08 -21.82 -2.64
C ILE A 192 -2.07 -22.32 -3.67
N SER A 193 -0.81 -21.88 -3.59
CA SER A 193 0.25 -22.35 -4.48
C SER A 193 0.49 -23.86 -4.37
N PHE A 194 0.41 -24.42 -3.16
CA PHE A 194 0.48 -25.87 -2.96
C PHE A 194 -0.70 -26.62 -3.63
N LEU A 195 -1.94 -26.13 -3.47
CA LEU A 195 -3.12 -26.71 -4.11
C LEU A 195 -3.01 -26.74 -5.64
N PHE A 196 -2.39 -25.72 -6.24
CA PHE A 196 -2.11 -25.68 -7.67
C PHE A 196 -0.84 -26.43 -8.10
N SER A 197 -0.29 -27.30 -7.23
CA SER A 197 0.93 -28.10 -7.49
C SER A 197 2.16 -27.25 -7.84
N ARG A 198 2.26 -26.07 -7.23
CA ARG A 198 3.33 -25.09 -7.45
C ARG A 198 3.89 -24.63 -6.10
N PRO A 199 4.46 -25.54 -5.29
CA PRO A 199 4.85 -25.23 -3.92
C PRO A 199 5.88 -24.09 -3.87
N LEU A 200 5.63 -23.11 -2.99
CA LEU A 200 6.52 -21.97 -2.76
C LEU A 200 7.21 -22.04 -1.40
N PRO A 201 8.51 -21.66 -1.31
CA PRO A 201 9.12 -21.36 -0.03
C PRO A 201 8.44 -20.13 0.60
N TRP A 202 8.47 -20.04 1.93
CA TRP A 202 7.80 -18.95 2.69
C TRP A 202 8.18 -17.56 2.20
N ARG A 203 9.47 -17.33 1.91
CA ARG A 203 9.95 -16.05 1.37
C ARG A 203 9.34 -15.72 0.00
N ALA A 204 9.15 -16.69 -0.88
CA ALA A 204 8.55 -16.46 -2.19
C ALA A 204 7.03 -16.20 -2.08
N ALA A 205 6.34 -16.96 -1.23
CA ALA A 205 4.93 -16.75 -0.93
C ALA A 205 4.68 -15.35 -0.36
N TRP A 206 5.53 -14.90 0.58
CA TRP A 206 5.47 -13.56 1.15
C TRP A 206 5.68 -12.46 0.11
N LYS A 207 6.74 -12.54 -0.73
CA LYS A 207 6.98 -11.54 -1.78
C LYS A 207 5.82 -11.44 -2.77
N MET A 208 5.24 -12.57 -3.15
CA MET A 208 4.06 -12.63 -4.02
C MET A 208 2.84 -12.00 -3.35
N ALA A 209 2.65 -12.25 -2.04
CA ALA A 209 1.57 -11.65 -1.26
C ALA A 209 1.71 -10.13 -1.10
N VAL A 210 2.92 -9.61 -0.89
CA VAL A 210 3.15 -8.16 -0.91
C VAL A 210 2.84 -7.58 -2.30
N ALA A 211 3.29 -8.25 -3.37
CA ALA A 211 3.05 -7.79 -4.73
C ALA A 211 1.56 -7.80 -5.10
N SER A 212 0.75 -8.73 -4.56
CA SER A 212 -0.68 -8.81 -4.87
C SER A 212 -1.49 -7.64 -4.31
N LEU A 213 -0.94 -6.84 -3.38
CA LEU A 213 -1.59 -5.64 -2.84
C LEU A 213 -1.62 -4.46 -3.83
N MET A 214 -0.73 -4.46 -4.83
CA MET A 214 -0.52 -3.32 -5.74
C MET A 214 -1.71 -2.98 -6.65
N PRO A 215 -2.40 -3.96 -7.27
CA PRO A 215 -3.60 -3.67 -8.06
C PRO A 215 -4.69 -2.99 -7.23
N GLY A 216 -4.93 -3.47 -6.00
CA GLY A 216 -5.88 -2.86 -5.07
C GLY A 216 -5.48 -1.42 -4.70
N ALA A 217 -4.19 -1.20 -4.40
CA ALA A 217 -3.68 0.14 -4.13
C ALA A 217 -3.91 1.11 -5.31
N LEU A 218 -3.73 0.65 -6.56
CA LEU A 218 -4.00 1.46 -7.74
C LEU A 218 -5.48 1.84 -7.86
N VAL A 219 -6.40 0.91 -7.59
CA VAL A 219 -7.84 1.19 -7.55
C VAL A 219 -8.17 2.23 -6.48
N MET A 220 -7.57 2.12 -5.30
CA MET A 220 -7.77 3.11 -4.23
C MET A 220 -7.23 4.49 -4.63
N ASN A 221 -6.07 4.57 -5.28
CA ASN A 221 -5.52 5.83 -5.79
C ASN A 221 -6.45 6.48 -6.83
N ALA A 222 -7.01 5.69 -7.75
CA ALA A 222 -7.99 6.19 -8.70
C ALA A 222 -9.26 6.69 -8.00
N ALA A 223 -9.75 5.97 -6.99
CA ALA A 223 -10.91 6.39 -6.20
C ALA A 223 -10.67 7.71 -5.46
N ILE A 224 -9.50 7.90 -4.86
CA ILE A 224 -9.12 9.18 -4.21
C ILE A 224 -9.12 10.30 -5.26
N ALA A 225 -8.59 10.07 -6.45
CA ALA A 225 -8.59 11.08 -7.52
C ALA A 225 -10.00 11.45 -7.98
N LEU A 226 -10.86 10.44 -8.20
CA LEU A 226 -12.27 10.65 -8.54
C LEU A 226 -13.02 11.42 -7.46
N TYR A 227 -12.73 11.13 -6.19
CA TYR A 227 -13.30 11.86 -5.06
C TYR A 227 -12.82 13.30 -5.02
N ALA A 228 -11.52 13.54 -5.24
CA ALA A 228 -10.93 14.88 -5.29
C ALA A 228 -11.51 15.75 -6.42
N TRP A 229 -11.80 15.16 -7.58
CA TRP A 229 -12.52 15.82 -8.67
C TRP A 229 -14.03 15.97 -8.43
N GLY A 230 -14.54 15.41 -7.35
CA GLY A 230 -15.95 15.47 -6.97
C GLY A 230 -16.87 14.52 -7.75
N TRP A 231 -16.31 13.59 -8.54
CA TRP A 231 -17.09 12.63 -9.35
C TRP A 231 -17.73 11.53 -8.51
N ILE A 232 -17.16 11.24 -7.34
CA ILE A 232 -17.74 10.35 -6.33
C ILE A 232 -17.84 11.07 -4.99
N ASP A 233 -18.75 10.62 -4.13
CA ASP A 233 -18.93 11.09 -2.75
C ASP A 233 -18.12 10.27 -1.74
N LEU A 234 -18.11 10.70 -0.48
CA LEU A 234 -17.39 10.02 0.59
C LEU A 234 -17.88 8.58 0.80
N VAL A 235 -19.18 8.32 0.61
CA VAL A 235 -19.77 6.98 0.73
C VAL A 235 -19.19 6.05 -0.33
N ARG A 236 -19.17 6.49 -1.59
CA ARG A 236 -18.59 5.78 -2.72
C ARG A 236 -17.08 5.57 -2.54
N LEU A 237 -16.35 6.57 -2.04
CA LEU A 237 -14.95 6.40 -1.67
C LEU A 237 -14.78 5.30 -0.61
N GLY A 238 -15.66 5.27 0.40
CA GLY A 238 -15.71 4.21 1.40
C GLY A 238 -15.92 2.82 0.81
N PHE A 239 -16.79 2.68 -0.20
CA PHE A 239 -16.94 1.42 -0.94
C PHE A 239 -15.63 0.99 -1.61
N PHE A 240 -14.95 1.89 -2.35
CA PHE A 240 -13.64 1.56 -2.92
C PHE A 240 -12.59 1.21 -1.85
N ALA A 241 -12.61 1.89 -0.71
CA ALA A 241 -11.74 1.58 0.42
C ALA A 241 -11.99 0.18 1.00
N VAL A 242 -13.20 -0.36 0.95
CA VAL A 242 -13.45 -1.75 1.36
C VAL A 242 -13.09 -2.73 0.22
N PHE A 243 -13.54 -2.46 -1.00
CA PHE A 243 -13.44 -3.39 -2.12
C PHE A 243 -12.03 -3.52 -2.71
N HIS A 244 -11.13 -2.57 -2.46
CA HIS A 244 -9.74 -2.72 -2.91
C HIS A 244 -9.00 -3.86 -2.18
N LEU A 245 -9.45 -4.26 -0.98
CA LEU A 245 -8.84 -5.36 -0.22
C LEU A 245 -9.11 -6.74 -0.86
N PRO A 246 -10.36 -7.12 -1.22
CA PRO A 246 -10.63 -8.32 -2.00
C PRO A 246 -9.84 -8.44 -3.31
N ILE A 247 -9.53 -7.33 -3.99
CA ILE A 247 -8.72 -7.36 -5.21
C ILE A 247 -7.36 -8.02 -4.94
N ALA A 248 -6.73 -7.71 -3.80
CA ALA A 248 -5.46 -8.33 -3.45
C ALA A 248 -5.56 -9.85 -3.28
N TRP A 249 -6.69 -10.34 -2.76
CA TRP A 249 -6.99 -11.76 -2.60
C TRP A 249 -7.29 -12.45 -3.93
N ILE A 250 -8.00 -11.77 -4.84
CA ILE A 250 -8.24 -12.28 -6.21
C ILE A 250 -6.89 -12.50 -6.91
N TYR A 251 -6.01 -11.50 -6.88
CA TYR A 251 -4.67 -11.64 -7.46
C TYR A 251 -3.86 -12.72 -6.74
N LEU A 252 -3.92 -12.80 -5.40
CA LEU A 252 -3.24 -13.86 -4.65
C LEU A 252 -3.73 -15.26 -5.03
N GLY A 253 -5.01 -15.41 -5.35
CA GLY A 253 -5.63 -16.66 -5.77
C GLY A 253 -5.24 -17.08 -7.19
N VAL A 254 -5.20 -16.11 -8.13
CA VAL A 254 -4.97 -16.39 -9.56
C VAL A 254 -3.49 -16.42 -9.92
N SER A 255 -2.64 -15.60 -9.30
CA SER A 255 -1.21 -15.50 -9.61
C SER A 255 -0.42 -16.82 -9.53
N PRO A 256 -0.69 -17.74 -8.59
CA PRO A 256 -0.05 -19.04 -8.60
C PRO A 256 -0.18 -19.80 -9.92
N LEU A 257 -1.25 -19.60 -10.68
CA LEU A 257 -1.47 -20.19 -12.02
C LEU A 257 -0.53 -19.66 -13.11
N CYS A 258 0.24 -18.62 -12.81
CA CYS A 258 1.29 -18.08 -13.69
C CYS A 258 2.72 -18.50 -13.30
N LEU A 259 2.92 -19.20 -12.19
CA LEU A 259 4.25 -19.71 -11.80
C LEU A 259 4.73 -20.86 -12.73
N PRO A 260 6.04 -21.05 -12.91
CA PRO A 260 6.54 -22.27 -13.54
C PRO A 260 6.06 -23.49 -12.76
N ARG A 261 5.58 -24.53 -13.46
CA ARG A 261 5.43 -25.83 -12.80
C ARG A 261 6.84 -26.30 -12.41
N PRO A 262 7.01 -26.94 -11.23
CA PRO A 262 8.24 -27.67 -10.99
C PRO A 262 8.44 -28.54 -12.23
N ALA A 263 9.62 -28.45 -12.87
CA ALA A 263 10.02 -29.52 -13.77
C ALA A 263 9.76 -30.79 -12.97
N ALA A 264 9.02 -31.75 -13.56
CA ALA A 264 9.04 -33.08 -13.01
C ALA A 264 10.54 -33.35 -12.91
N THR A 265 11.07 -33.33 -11.69
CA THR A 265 12.41 -33.81 -11.48
C THR A 265 12.33 -35.14 -12.18
N GLU A 266 13.16 -35.30 -13.23
CA GLU A 266 13.70 -36.61 -13.48
C GLU A 266 13.97 -37.11 -12.08
N ARG A 267 13.14 -38.05 -11.63
CA ARG A 267 13.58 -39.00 -10.66
C ARG A 267 14.71 -39.67 -11.43
N VAL A 268 15.87 -39.03 -11.46
CA VAL A 268 17.14 -39.71 -11.44
C VAL A 268 16.96 -40.52 -10.18
N LYS A 269 16.44 -41.71 -10.44
CA LYS A 269 16.38 -42.82 -9.55
C LYS A 269 17.87 -43.03 -9.32
N GLU A 270 18.46 -42.30 -8.38
CA GLU A 270 19.69 -42.73 -7.75
C GLU A 270 19.28 -44.07 -7.18
N ASN A 271 19.61 -45.09 -7.97
CA ASN A 271 19.23 -46.44 -7.71
C ASN A 271 19.85 -46.75 -6.34
N PRO A 272 19.05 -47.00 -5.30
CA PRO A 272 19.58 -47.30 -3.97
C PRO A 272 20.34 -48.65 -3.96
N PHE A 273 20.35 -49.36 -5.09
CA PHE A 273 21.14 -50.56 -5.37
C PHE A 273 22.37 -50.30 -6.27
N ALA A 274 22.75 -49.05 -6.55
CA ALA A 274 24.02 -48.73 -7.23
C ALA A 274 25.24 -48.87 -6.28
N SER A 275 25.19 -49.84 -5.38
CA SER A 275 26.28 -50.22 -4.50
C SER A 275 27.01 -51.40 -5.12
N ALA A 276 28.24 -51.12 -5.57
CA ALA A 276 29.29 -52.08 -5.90
C ALA A 276 29.00 -53.10 -7.02
N THR A 277 29.27 -52.70 -8.26
CA THR A 277 29.76 -53.66 -9.27
C THR A 277 31.20 -53.29 -9.62
N ASP A 278 32.10 -54.08 -9.03
CA ASP A 278 33.49 -54.36 -9.40
C ASP A 278 34.34 -53.24 -10.05
N LYS A 279 35.18 -52.63 -9.21
CA LYS A 279 36.55 -52.33 -9.61
C LYS A 279 37.30 -53.65 -9.78
N ASN A 280 37.19 -54.28 -10.95
CA ASN A 280 38.21 -55.24 -11.37
C ASN A 280 38.35 -55.26 -12.89
N PRO A 281 39.42 -54.67 -13.46
CA PRO A 281 39.74 -54.92 -14.86
C PRO A 281 40.19 -56.39 -14.96
N GLY A 282 39.29 -57.28 -15.38
CA GLY A 282 39.61 -58.68 -15.69
C GLY A 282 40.88 -58.71 -16.55
N ARG A 283 41.99 -59.28 -16.07
CA ARG A 283 42.17 -60.73 -15.89
C ARG A 283 41.60 -61.45 -17.11
N LYS A 284 42.44 -61.55 -18.15
CA LYS A 284 42.27 -62.47 -19.29
C LYS A 284 41.91 -63.85 -18.75
N GLY A 285 40.62 -64.19 -18.81
CA GLY A 285 40.17 -65.57 -18.67
C GLY A 285 40.63 -66.33 -19.91
N ARG A 286 41.67 -67.15 -19.76
CA ARG A 286 42.00 -68.22 -20.72
C ARG A 286 40.77 -69.11 -20.84
N ASN A 287 40.27 -69.27 -22.04
CA ASN A 287 39.16 -70.15 -22.34
C ASN A 287 39.65 -71.62 -22.20
N PRO A 288 39.11 -72.43 -21.28
CA PRO A 288 39.59 -73.79 -21.04
C PRO A 288 39.00 -74.84 -21.99
N PHE A 289 38.28 -74.42 -23.05
CA PHE A 289 37.62 -75.30 -24.01
C PHE A 289 37.95 -74.98 -25.48
N ALA A 290 39.07 -74.33 -25.76
CA ALA A 290 39.57 -74.26 -27.12
C ALA A 290 40.21 -75.62 -27.48
N SER A 291 39.43 -76.51 -28.08
CA SER A 291 39.92 -77.70 -28.75
C SER A 291 40.67 -77.29 -30.03
N GLU A 292 41.90 -77.76 -30.18
CA GLU A 292 42.66 -77.71 -31.43
C GLU A 292 42.09 -78.74 -32.42
N GLU A 293 41.65 -78.26 -33.57
CA GLU A 293 41.62 -78.99 -34.85
C GLU A 293 42.16 -78.07 -35.95
#